data_AF-A0A060C806-F1
#
_entry.id   AF-A0A060C806-F1
#
_cell.length_a   1.000
_cell.length_b   1.000
_cell.length_c   1.000
_cell.angle_alpha   90.00
_cell.angle_beta   90.00
_cell.angle_gamma   90.00
#
_symmetry.space_group_name_H-M   'P 1'
#
loop_
_entity.id
_entity.type
_entity.pdbx_description
1 polymer ?
#
loop_
_entity_poly.entity_id
_entity_poly.type
_entity_poly.pdbx_seq_one_letter_code
_entity_poly.pdbx_strand_id
1 'polypeptide(L)'
;NQYQDALNRAYQVYGVPPEIIVGIIGVETRWGRVMGKTRILDALATLSFNYPRRAEYFSSELETFLLMARSEKDDPLDLKGSFAGAMGYGQFMPSSYRQYAVDFNGDGHINLWDPVDAIGSVANYFKQHGWVNGDLVAVQAMGQAPGLNDGFKTKYSVSQLAAAGLTPTQPLGN
;
A
#
# COMPACT_ATOMS: atom_id res chain seq x y z
N ASN A 1 -12.61 -14.36 7.64
CA ASN A 1 -14.05 -14.68 7.84
C ASN A 1 -14.95 -13.55 7.34
N GLN A 2 -14.94 -12.33 7.92
CA GLN A 2 -15.91 -11.27 7.53
C GLN A 2 -15.87 -10.84 6.05
N TYR A 3 -14.68 -10.65 5.46
CA TYR A 3 -14.52 -10.20 4.07
C TYR A 3 -13.90 -11.28 3.16
N GLN A 4 -14.18 -12.55 3.46
CA GLN A 4 -13.56 -13.68 2.75
C GLN A 4 -13.86 -13.65 1.25
N ASP A 5 -15.09 -13.32 0.86
CA ASP A 5 -15.48 -13.28 -0.56
C ASP A 5 -14.76 -12.16 -1.32
N ALA A 6 -14.64 -10.97 -0.71
CA ALA A 6 -13.88 -9.86 -1.29
C ALA A 6 -12.39 -10.22 -1.44
N LEU A 7 -11.78 -10.82 -0.41
CA LEU A 7 -10.38 -11.25 -0.46
C LEU A 7 -10.15 -12.32 -1.53
N ASN A 8 -11.03 -13.32 -1.62
CA ASN A 8 -10.94 -14.37 -2.63
C ASN A 8 -11.10 -13.80 -4.04
N ARG A 9 -12.05 -12.87 -4.24
CA ARG A 9 -12.24 -12.19 -5.51
C ARG A 9 -11.02 -11.35 -5.88
N ALA A 10 -10.43 -10.62 -4.92
CA ALA A 10 -9.21 -9.85 -5.15
C ALA A 10 -8.05 -10.74 -5.56
N TYR A 11 -7.90 -11.92 -4.95
CA TYR A 11 -6.92 -12.91 -5.37
C TYR A 11 -7.16 -13.40 -6.80
N GLN A 12 -8.40 -13.72 -7.17
CA GLN A 12 -8.74 -14.17 -8.52
C GLN A 12 -8.48 -13.10 -9.60
N VAL A 13 -8.78 -11.83 -9.30
CA VAL A 13 -8.64 -10.72 -10.26
C VAL A 13 -7.20 -10.22 -10.36
N TYR A 14 -6.51 -10.13 -9.22
CA TYR A 14 -5.21 -9.45 -9.13
C TYR A 14 -4.03 -10.39 -8.87
N GLY A 15 -4.26 -11.63 -8.47
CA GLY A 15 -3.21 -12.60 -8.13
C GLY A 15 -2.50 -12.33 -6.80
N VAL A 16 -3.01 -11.40 -6.00
CA VAL A 16 -2.43 -11.02 -4.70
C VAL A 16 -3.14 -11.80 -3.59
N PRO A 17 -2.42 -12.59 -2.80
CA PRO A 17 -3.05 -13.53 -1.87
C PRO A 17 -3.70 -12.80 -0.67
N PRO A 18 -4.78 -13.36 -0.09
CA PRO A 18 -5.52 -12.74 1.00
C PRO A 18 -4.67 -12.29 2.20
N GLU A 19 -3.69 -13.09 2.59
CA GLU A 19 -2.81 -12.82 3.73
C GLU A 19 -1.94 -11.56 3.53
N ILE A 20 -1.56 -11.24 2.29
CA ILE A 20 -0.82 -10.01 1.98
C ILE A 20 -1.74 -8.80 2.13
N ILE A 21 -2.95 -8.87 1.59
CA ILE A 21 -3.94 -7.78 1.68
C ILE A 21 -4.34 -7.54 3.15
N VAL A 22 -4.66 -8.61 3.88
CA VAL A 22 -4.99 -8.56 5.31
C VAL A 22 -3.82 -8.06 6.13
N GLY A 23 -2.59 -8.47 5.79
CA GLY A 23 -1.36 -8.03 6.43
C GLY A 23 -1.13 -6.52 6.28
N ILE A 24 -1.26 -6.01 5.05
CA ILE A 24 -1.14 -4.57 4.76
C ILE A 24 -2.17 -3.77 5.57
N ILE A 25 -3.46 -4.08 5.43
CA ILE A 25 -4.52 -3.35 6.14
C ILE A 25 -4.37 -3.48 7.68
N GLY A 26 -3.86 -4.62 8.14
CA GLY A 26 -3.55 -4.86 9.56
C GLY A 26 -2.44 -3.95 10.09
N VAL A 27 -1.32 -3.86 9.35
CA VAL A 27 -0.18 -2.99 9.69
C VAL A 27 -0.56 -1.53 9.61
N GLU A 28 -1.24 -1.11 8.54
CA GLU A 28 -1.56 0.29 8.27
C GLU A 28 -2.57 0.87 9.26
N THR A 29 -3.66 0.14 9.56
CA THR A 29 -4.78 0.71 10.33
C THR A 29 -5.37 -0.20 11.40
N ARG A 30 -4.78 -1.37 11.65
CA ARG A 30 -5.37 -2.43 12.49
C ARG A 30 -6.80 -2.75 12.04
N TRP A 31 -6.99 -2.91 10.74
CA TRP A 31 -8.29 -3.18 10.11
C TRP A 31 -9.33 -2.09 10.45
N GLY A 32 -8.97 -0.83 10.21
CA GLY A 32 -9.87 0.33 10.35
C GLY A 32 -9.96 0.91 11.77
N ARG A 33 -9.34 0.31 12.77
CA ARG A 33 -9.37 0.83 14.16
C ARG A 33 -8.57 2.12 14.32
N VAL A 34 -7.54 2.33 13.48
CA VAL A 34 -6.65 3.48 13.54
C VAL A 34 -6.44 4.03 12.12
N MET A 35 -7.43 4.72 11.58
CA MET A 35 -7.35 5.32 10.23
C MET A 35 -6.75 6.73 10.21
N GLY A 36 -6.47 7.29 11.39
CA GLY A 36 -6.04 8.68 11.55
C GLY A 36 -7.18 9.61 11.95
N LYS A 37 -6.82 10.78 12.46
CA LYS A 37 -7.76 11.75 13.06
C LYS A 37 -7.57 13.18 12.52
N THR A 38 -6.55 13.39 11.69
CA THR A 38 -6.19 14.69 11.13
C THR A 38 -7.01 14.90 9.86
N ARG A 39 -7.61 16.08 9.65
CA ARG A 39 -8.25 16.37 8.37
C ARG A 39 -7.20 16.32 7.26
N ILE A 40 -7.52 15.65 6.16
CA ILE A 40 -6.57 15.50 5.05
C ILE A 40 -6.18 16.86 4.48
N LEU A 41 -7.15 17.77 4.36
CA LEU A 41 -6.90 19.14 3.92
C LEU A 41 -5.87 19.87 4.80
N ASP A 42 -5.98 19.76 6.12
CA ASP A 42 -5.05 20.41 7.06
C ASP A 42 -3.62 19.89 6.89
N ALA A 43 -3.47 18.55 6.83
CA ALA A 43 -2.19 17.90 6.66
C ALA A 43 -1.52 18.32 5.33
N LEU A 44 -2.25 18.18 4.23
CA LEU A 44 -1.71 18.45 2.90
C LEU A 44 -1.46 19.95 2.69
N ALA A 45 -2.36 20.84 3.10
CA ALA A 45 -2.12 22.28 3.01
C ALA A 45 -0.88 22.71 3.81
N THR A 46 -0.74 22.21 5.05
CA THR A 46 0.44 22.51 5.89
C THR A 46 1.73 22.04 5.22
N LEU A 47 1.75 20.82 4.68
CA LEU A 47 2.96 20.26 4.06
C LEU A 47 3.26 20.87 2.69
N SER A 48 2.24 21.31 1.96
CA SER A 48 2.40 22.03 0.69
C SER A 48 2.99 23.41 0.90
N PHE A 49 2.46 24.16 1.87
CA PHE A 49 2.74 25.60 1.98
C PHE A 49 3.78 25.95 3.04
N ASN A 50 4.02 25.07 4.02
CA ASN A 50 4.91 25.34 5.15
C ASN A 50 6.00 24.26 5.35
N TYR A 51 6.24 23.39 4.37
CA TYR A 51 7.30 22.38 4.43
C TYR A 51 8.17 22.36 3.16
N PRO A 52 9.11 23.32 2.99
CA PRO A 52 9.84 23.54 1.74
C PRO A 52 10.52 22.30 1.16
N ARG A 53 11.04 21.40 2.00
CA ARG A 53 11.77 20.19 1.57
C ARG A 53 10.95 19.28 0.65
N ARG A 54 9.63 19.23 0.80
CA ARG A 54 8.73 18.38 0.00
C ARG A 54 7.47 19.11 -0.48
N ALA A 55 7.50 20.44 -0.50
CA ALA A 55 6.35 21.29 -0.81
C ALA A 55 5.70 20.93 -2.16
N GLU A 56 6.49 20.72 -3.20
CA GLU A 56 5.99 20.35 -4.54
C GLU A 56 5.29 18.99 -4.55
N TYR A 57 5.85 17.99 -3.85
CA TYR A 57 5.22 16.68 -3.71
C TYR A 57 3.88 16.79 -2.98
N PHE A 58 3.81 17.49 -1.85
CA PHE A 58 2.54 17.61 -1.13
C PHE A 58 1.54 18.51 -1.86
N SER A 59 2.00 19.46 -2.67
CA SER A 59 1.13 20.29 -3.50
C SER A 59 0.41 19.46 -4.56
N SER A 60 1.08 18.50 -5.18
CA SER A 60 0.45 17.59 -6.14
C SER A 60 -0.50 16.58 -5.46
N GLU A 61 -0.19 16.15 -4.24
CA GLU A 61 -1.12 15.35 -3.42
C GLU A 61 -2.36 16.17 -3.03
N LEU A 62 -2.19 17.44 -2.64
CA LEU A 62 -3.30 18.36 -2.32
C LEU A 62 -4.19 18.60 -3.54
N GLU A 63 -3.61 18.86 -4.71
CA GLU A 63 -4.35 18.99 -5.97
C GLU A 63 -5.18 17.71 -6.23
N THR A 64 -4.53 16.55 -6.14
CA THR A 64 -5.19 15.27 -6.39
C THR A 64 -6.30 15.00 -5.38
N PHE A 65 -6.09 15.35 -4.11
CA PHE A 65 -7.11 15.24 -3.05
C PHE A 65 -8.35 16.09 -3.34
N LEU A 66 -8.17 17.35 -3.76
CA LEU A 66 -9.29 18.23 -4.10
C LEU A 66 -10.06 17.71 -5.33
N LEU A 67 -9.35 17.17 -6.33
CA LEU A 67 -9.97 16.54 -7.49
C LEU A 67 -10.75 15.28 -7.11
N MET A 68 -10.19 14.44 -6.23
CA MET A 68 -10.85 13.25 -5.69
C MET A 68 -12.15 13.64 -4.97
N ALA A 69 -12.08 14.55 -3.98
CA ALA A 69 -13.26 14.96 -3.22
C ALA A 69 -14.37 15.51 -4.12
N ARG A 70 -14.02 16.27 -5.17
CA ARG A 70 -14.99 16.74 -6.16
C ARG A 70 -15.63 15.60 -6.95
N SER A 71 -14.85 14.61 -7.39
CA SER A 71 -15.36 13.47 -8.17
C SER A 71 -16.30 12.59 -7.34
N GLU A 72 -15.93 12.31 -6.09
CA GLU A 72 -16.74 11.49 -5.16
C GLU A 72 -17.85 12.30 -4.45
N LYS A 73 -17.89 13.62 -4.67
CA LYS A 73 -18.85 14.55 -4.06
C LYS A 73 -18.74 14.62 -2.52
N ASP A 74 -17.53 14.43 -2.00
CA ASP A 74 -17.21 14.63 -0.59
C ASP A 74 -17.04 16.10 -0.25
N ASP A 75 -17.34 16.47 1.00
CA ASP A 75 -16.79 17.69 1.58
C ASP A 75 -15.29 17.44 1.93
N PRO A 76 -14.33 18.14 1.28
CA PRO A 76 -12.91 17.96 1.56
C PRO A 76 -12.52 18.29 3.02
N LEU A 77 -13.38 18.96 3.79
CA LEU A 77 -13.16 19.25 5.20
C LEU A 77 -13.53 18.09 6.14
N ASP A 78 -14.31 17.12 5.68
CA ASP A 78 -14.78 16.01 6.51
C ASP A 78 -13.83 14.81 6.49
N LEU A 79 -13.06 14.65 5.41
CA LEU A 79 -12.16 13.52 5.24
C LEU A 79 -10.96 13.59 6.19
N LYS A 80 -10.69 12.48 6.89
CA LYS A 80 -9.63 12.37 7.89
C LYS A 80 -8.67 11.21 7.62
N GLY A 81 -7.42 11.39 8.00
CA GLY A 81 -6.40 10.37 7.93
C GLY A 81 -5.13 10.73 8.70
N SER A 82 -3.98 10.33 8.15
CA SER A 82 -2.68 10.53 8.79
C SER A 82 -2.21 11.98 8.76
N PHE A 83 -1.15 12.29 9.51
CA PHE A 83 -0.51 13.61 9.50
C PHE A 83 0.14 13.95 8.15
N ALA A 84 0.34 12.95 7.27
CA ALA A 84 0.91 13.13 5.95
C ALA A 84 -0.15 13.12 4.83
N GLY A 85 -1.44 12.97 5.17
CA GLY A 85 -2.53 12.91 4.20
C GLY A 85 -2.83 11.51 3.65
N ALA A 86 -2.37 10.45 4.31
CA ALA A 86 -2.72 9.07 3.95
C ALA A 86 -4.13 8.70 4.45
N MET A 87 -4.90 7.97 3.65
CA MET A 87 -6.36 7.85 3.78
C MET A 87 -6.83 6.39 3.89
N GLY A 88 -7.89 6.18 4.67
CA GLY A 88 -8.65 4.93 4.70
C GLY A 88 -7.89 3.72 5.23
N TYR A 89 -8.44 2.52 4.98
CA TYR A 89 -7.95 1.25 5.52
C TYR A 89 -6.52 0.89 5.08
N GLY A 90 -6.15 1.25 3.84
CA GLY A 90 -4.84 0.97 3.26
C GLY A 90 -3.85 2.13 3.34
N GLN A 91 -4.21 3.25 3.99
CA GLN A 91 -3.38 4.47 4.08
C GLN A 91 -2.87 4.94 2.71
N PHE A 92 -3.78 5.02 1.72
CA PHE A 92 -3.44 5.51 0.39
C PHE A 92 -3.19 7.02 0.41
N MET A 93 -2.12 7.47 -0.22
CA MET A 93 -1.96 8.87 -0.60
C MET A 93 -2.93 9.23 -1.73
N PRO A 94 -3.37 10.50 -1.89
CA PRO A 94 -4.26 10.92 -2.98
C PRO A 94 -3.80 10.50 -4.37
N SER A 95 -2.50 10.56 -4.67
CA SER A 95 -1.94 10.09 -5.93
C SER A 95 -2.10 8.58 -6.13
N SER A 96 -2.00 7.80 -5.06
CA SER A 96 -2.21 6.34 -5.08
C SER A 96 -3.69 6.01 -5.25
N TYR A 97 -4.59 6.80 -4.65
CA TYR A 97 -6.03 6.70 -4.91
C TYR A 97 -6.30 6.83 -6.41
N ARG A 98 -5.84 7.94 -7.00
CA ARG A 98 -6.09 8.25 -8.40
C ARG A 98 -5.54 7.20 -9.37
N GLN A 99 -4.42 6.56 -9.04
CA GLN A 99 -3.76 5.61 -9.92
C GLN A 99 -4.21 4.17 -9.73
N TYR A 100 -4.58 3.78 -8.51
CA TYR A 100 -4.67 2.38 -8.13
C TYR A 100 -5.96 2.01 -7.38
N ALA A 101 -6.69 2.97 -6.82
CA ALA A 101 -7.93 2.63 -6.15
C ALA A 101 -9.01 2.21 -7.15
N VAL A 102 -9.88 1.29 -6.73
CA VAL A 102 -10.91 0.68 -7.57
C VAL A 102 -12.21 0.58 -6.79
N ASP A 103 -13.32 0.82 -7.49
CA ASP A 103 -14.67 0.46 -7.04
C ASP A 103 -14.74 -1.07 -7.05
N PHE A 104 -14.59 -1.67 -5.88
CA PHE A 104 -14.53 -3.11 -5.75
C PHE A 104 -15.83 -3.68 -5.17
N ASN A 105 -16.68 -2.87 -4.56
CA ASN A 105 -18.01 -3.27 -4.13
C ASN A 105 -19.06 -3.13 -5.26
N GLY A 106 -18.77 -2.36 -6.32
CA GLY A 106 -19.59 -2.17 -7.51
C GLY A 106 -20.70 -1.11 -7.37
N ASP A 107 -20.59 -0.20 -6.41
CA ASP A 107 -21.62 0.82 -6.15
C ASP A 107 -21.48 2.12 -6.96
N GLY A 108 -20.44 2.21 -7.79
CA GLY A 108 -20.13 3.36 -8.63
C GLY A 108 -19.24 4.40 -7.97
N HIS A 109 -18.79 4.17 -6.74
CA HIS A 109 -17.90 5.03 -5.98
C HIS A 109 -16.62 4.29 -5.59
N ILE A 110 -15.56 5.05 -5.30
CA ILE A 110 -14.32 4.48 -4.74
C ILE A 110 -14.14 5.06 -3.34
N ASN A 111 -14.49 4.27 -2.33
CA ASN A 111 -14.43 4.70 -0.94
C ASN A 111 -13.29 4.00 -0.20
N LEU A 112 -12.18 4.69 0.08
CA LEU A 112 -11.06 4.12 0.84
C LEU A 112 -11.40 3.76 2.31
N TRP A 113 -12.53 4.24 2.83
CA TRP A 113 -13.09 3.87 4.13
C TRP A 113 -14.12 2.74 4.02
N ASP A 114 -14.41 2.23 2.83
CA ASP A 114 -15.08 0.95 2.64
C ASP A 114 -14.03 -0.19 2.60
N PRO A 115 -14.21 -1.26 3.39
CA PRO A 115 -13.22 -2.34 3.45
C PRO A 115 -13.16 -3.18 2.16
N VAL A 116 -14.22 -3.28 1.37
CA VAL A 116 -14.21 -4.04 0.11
C VAL A 116 -13.43 -3.27 -0.95
N ASP A 117 -13.66 -1.97 -1.09
CA ASP A 117 -12.88 -1.11 -1.98
C ASP A 117 -11.41 -1.06 -1.57
N ALA A 118 -11.12 -0.97 -0.26
CA ALA A 118 -9.75 -1.03 0.22
C ALA A 118 -9.05 -2.35 -0.11
N ILE A 119 -9.75 -3.49 -0.01
CA ILE A 119 -9.22 -4.81 -0.40
C ILE A 119 -8.86 -4.82 -1.90
N GLY A 120 -9.79 -4.38 -2.75
CA GLY A 120 -9.55 -4.31 -4.20
C GLY A 120 -8.42 -3.36 -4.55
N SER A 121 -8.38 -2.20 -3.91
CA SER A 121 -7.38 -1.14 -4.14
C SER A 121 -5.98 -1.59 -3.74
N VAL A 122 -5.80 -2.23 -2.58
CA VAL A 122 -4.51 -2.80 -2.16
C VAL A 122 -4.07 -3.88 -3.16
N ALA A 123 -4.97 -4.77 -3.57
CA ALA A 123 -4.63 -5.82 -4.53
C ALA A 123 -4.24 -5.25 -5.91
N ASN A 124 -4.97 -4.26 -6.42
CA ASN A 124 -4.63 -3.58 -7.66
C ASN A 124 -3.28 -2.86 -7.55
N TYR A 125 -3.01 -2.17 -6.43
CA TYR A 125 -1.71 -1.54 -6.18
C TYR A 125 -0.56 -2.55 -6.30
N PHE A 126 -0.65 -3.70 -5.63
CA PHE A 126 0.39 -4.73 -5.70
C PHE A 126 0.59 -5.28 -7.12
N LYS A 127 -0.50 -5.55 -7.85
CA LYS A 127 -0.41 -6.00 -9.24
C LYS A 127 0.28 -4.98 -10.14
N GLN A 128 -0.08 -3.70 -10.00
CA GLN A 128 0.53 -2.61 -10.79
C GLN A 128 2.00 -2.38 -10.42
N HIS A 129 2.42 -2.78 -9.22
CA HIS A 129 3.82 -2.73 -8.76
C HIS A 129 4.58 -4.05 -9.01
N GLY A 130 4.05 -4.93 -9.85
CA GLY A 130 4.79 -6.10 -10.36
C GLY A 130 4.72 -7.34 -9.47
N TRP A 131 3.71 -7.46 -8.61
CA TRP A 131 3.47 -8.71 -7.88
C TRP A 131 3.29 -9.90 -8.84
N VAL A 132 4.03 -10.98 -8.60
CA VAL A 132 3.97 -12.22 -9.38
C VAL A 132 3.21 -13.27 -8.56
N ASN A 133 2.05 -13.71 -9.08
CA ASN A 133 1.23 -14.71 -8.39
C ASN A 133 1.97 -16.05 -8.26
N GLY A 134 1.95 -16.62 -7.05
CA GLY A 134 2.58 -17.90 -6.73
C GLY A 134 4.08 -17.83 -6.46
N ASP A 135 4.70 -16.66 -6.59
CA ASP A 135 6.12 -16.48 -6.37
C ASP A 135 6.46 -16.30 -4.88
N LEU A 136 7.70 -16.60 -4.51
CA LEU A 136 8.16 -16.46 -3.11
C LEU A 136 8.39 -14.98 -2.77
N VAL A 137 7.93 -14.55 -1.58
CA VAL A 137 8.21 -13.19 -1.08
C VAL A 137 9.65 -13.07 -0.58
N ALA A 138 10.06 -13.98 0.29
CA ALA A 138 11.39 -14.06 0.86
C ALA A 138 11.67 -15.48 1.37
N VAL A 139 12.94 -15.86 1.37
CA VAL A 139 13.42 -17.12 1.95
C VAL A 139 14.44 -16.79 3.02
N GLN A 140 14.24 -17.30 4.23
CA GLN A 140 15.23 -17.16 5.29
C GLN A 140 16.52 -17.90 4.89
N ALA A 141 17.67 -17.31 5.14
CA ALA A 141 18.96 -17.96 4.97
C ALA A 141 19.53 -18.42 6.31
N MET A 142 20.26 -19.53 6.30
CA MET A 142 21.20 -19.93 7.36
C MET A 142 22.60 -19.38 7.03
N GLY A 143 23.42 -19.20 8.06
CA GLY A 143 24.75 -18.59 7.94
C GLY A 143 24.74 -17.10 8.22
N GLN A 144 25.85 -16.41 7.92
CA GLN A 144 26.05 -14.98 8.17
C GLN A 144 26.85 -14.38 7.02
N ALA A 145 26.55 -13.14 6.63
CA ALA A 145 27.29 -12.40 5.61
C ALA A 145 27.60 -10.96 6.07
N PRO A 146 28.34 -10.76 7.18
CA PRO A 146 28.55 -9.44 7.78
C PRO A 146 29.35 -8.47 6.91
N GLY A 147 30.03 -8.97 5.86
CA GLY A 147 30.78 -8.16 4.91
C GLY A 147 29.96 -7.64 3.72
N LEU A 148 28.70 -8.04 3.57
CA LEU A 148 27.82 -7.53 2.52
C LEU A 148 26.98 -6.37 3.05
N ASN A 149 26.69 -5.40 2.18
CA ASN A 149 25.66 -4.40 2.48
C ASN A 149 24.29 -5.07 2.48
N ASP A 150 23.41 -4.65 3.37
CA ASP A 150 22.04 -5.14 3.47
C ASP A 150 20.99 -4.06 3.13
N GLY A 151 19.72 -4.48 3.10
CA GLY A 151 18.57 -3.64 2.75
C GLY A 151 17.90 -4.03 1.43
N PHE A 152 16.61 -3.74 1.30
CA PHE A 152 15.75 -4.23 0.20
C PHE A 152 16.17 -3.79 -1.21
N LYS A 153 17.06 -2.80 -1.32
CA LYS A 153 17.60 -2.30 -2.61
C LYS A 153 18.87 -3.00 -3.06
N THR A 154 19.52 -3.77 -2.18
CA THR A 154 20.73 -4.51 -2.53
C THR A 154 20.39 -5.66 -3.47
N LYS A 155 21.32 -5.99 -4.38
CA LYS A 155 21.15 -7.08 -5.34
C LYS A 155 22.45 -7.87 -5.45
N TYR A 156 22.34 -9.17 -5.23
CA TYR A 156 23.42 -10.14 -5.35
C TYR A 156 22.89 -11.36 -6.10
N SER A 157 23.75 -12.04 -6.85
CA SER A 157 23.41 -13.37 -7.36
C SER A 157 23.39 -14.40 -6.22
N VAL A 158 22.63 -15.48 -6.39
CA VAL A 158 22.62 -16.59 -5.41
C VAL A 158 24.02 -17.15 -5.17
N SER A 159 24.87 -17.19 -6.22
CA SER A 159 26.27 -17.60 -6.12
C SER A 159 27.11 -16.66 -5.23
N GLN A 160 26.90 -15.34 -5.34
CA GLN A 160 27.57 -14.36 -4.45
C GLN A 160 27.15 -14.53 -2.99
N LEU A 161 25.86 -14.76 -2.74
CA LEU A 161 25.35 -14.99 -1.39
C LEU A 161 25.88 -16.32 -0.80
N ALA A 162 25.95 -17.38 -1.61
CA ALA A 162 26.55 -18.65 -1.23
C ALA A 162 28.05 -18.50 -0.91
N ALA A 163 28.81 -17.78 -1.73
CA ALA A 163 30.22 -17.49 -1.49
C ALA A 163 30.44 -16.64 -0.23
N ALA A 164 29.46 -15.82 0.16
CA ALA A 164 29.47 -15.06 1.40
C ALA A 164 29.05 -15.88 2.64
N GLY A 165 28.70 -17.16 2.47
CA GLY A 165 28.37 -18.07 3.57
C GLY A 165 26.88 -18.22 3.87
N LEU A 166 25.99 -17.79 2.97
CA LEU A 166 24.54 -17.96 3.12
C LEU A 166 24.02 -19.18 2.39
N THR A 167 23.09 -19.90 3.01
CA THR A 167 22.36 -21.02 2.39
C THR A 167 20.87 -20.85 2.62
N PRO A 168 20.01 -21.00 1.59
CA PRO A 168 18.57 -20.83 1.76
C PRO A 168 17.98 -21.99 2.59
N THR A 169 17.01 -21.68 3.46
CA THR A 169 16.32 -22.69 4.29
C THR A 169 15.33 -23.56 3.52
N GLN A 170 14.93 -23.12 2.32
CA GLN A 170 14.06 -23.83 1.39
C GLN A 170 14.49 -23.53 -0.07
N PRO A 171 14.06 -24.33 -1.06
CA PRO A 171 14.33 -24.04 -2.47
C PRO A 171 13.83 -22.64 -2.87
N LEU A 172 14.61 -21.93 -3.69
CA LEU A 172 14.33 -20.54 -4.11
C LEU A 172 13.30 -20.40 -5.24
N GLY A 173 12.51 -21.45 -5.51
CA GLY A 173 11.72 -21.55 -6.74
C GLY A 173 12.59 -21.90 -7.95
N ASN A 174 11.94 -22.03 -9.12
CA ASN A 174 12.63 -22.22 -10.41
C ASN A 174 13.07 -20.88 -11.00
#